data_AF-A0A961B3F8-F1
#
_entry.id   AF-A0A961B3F8-F1
#
_cell.length_a   1.000
_cell.length_b   1.000
_cell.length_c   1.000
_cell.angle_alpha   90.00
_cell.angle_beta   90.00
_cell.angle_gamma   90.00
#
_symmetry.space_group_name_H-M   'P 1'
#
loop_
_entity.id
_entity.type
_entity.pdbx_description
1 polymer ?
#
loop_
_entity_poly.entity_id
_entity_poly.type
_entity_poly.pdbx_seq_one_letter_code
_entity_poly.pdbx_strand_id
1 'polypeptide(L)'
;MRFFTRFPALTGAALLPALSAYSQEAKPARTVDFMREVKPLIEGACINCHGPNTTEKNGDYLMHTKEAAFKGGESYENEVIKPGDADDSPVYWMTTEPEDGDLMPPKHPLSKHQQEILKVWIDTGAEWPDGVTLQKTSRVTFQSIRPLIIRGGPFKPSELETLRLWAEQGADWPEGVKIAGSGDGPADDLNLVKKIRELIVASSKEKSQGDMKNYESTIPKTGVKFEMVAIPGGEFTMGSPASEANRNADEGPQRKLKISPFWMGKFEVTWDMYEPFMITSVPRNKDGSPQKIDPSAEPVDVVSAPTTPYVEMSFGMGTQGYPAISMTQHAALKFCEWLSAQTGQYYRLPTEAEW
;
A
#
# COMPACT_ATOMS: atom_id res chain seq x y z
N MET A 1 32.43 5.04 86.27
CA MET A 1 33.26 6.07 85.60
C MET A 1 33.16 5.81 84.10
N ARG A 2 32.90 6.87 83.31
CA ARG A 2 32.26 6.87 81.98
C ARG A 2 32.82 5.84 80.97
N PHE A 3 31.96 4.93 80.50
CA PHE A 3 32.18 4.13 79.29
C PHE A 3 31.87 5.00 78.06
N PHE A 4 32.88 5.41 77.31
CA PHE A 4 32.72 5.97 75.97
C PHE A 4 33.00 4.88 74.94
N THR A 5 31.95 4.33 74.34
CA THR A 5 32.02 3.46 73.18
C THR A 5 32.41 4.27 71.94
N ARG A 6 33.56 3.95 71.35
CA ARG A 6 33.97 4.43 70.01
C ARG A 6 33.15 3.69 68.95
N PHE A 7 32.32 4.41 68.20
CA PHE A 7 31.75 3.94 66.93
C PHE A 7 32.78 4.18 65.80
N PRO A 8 33.01 3.21 64.90
CA PRO A 8 33.83 3.43 63.71
C PRO A 8 33.03 4.20 62.65
N ALA A 9 33.72 5.11 61.96
CA ALA A 9 33.19 5.90 60.86
C ALA A 9 32.83 4.99 59.67
N LEU A 10 31.54 4.92 59.33
CA LEU A 10 31.06 4.38 58.07
C LEU A 10 31.27 5.42 56.97
N THR A 11 32.18 5.14 56.04
CA THR A 11 32.29 5.81 54.75
C THR A 11 31.06 5.48 53.90
N GLY A 12 30.09 6.37 53.86
CA GLY A 12 28.95 6.28 52.95
C GLY A 12 29.35 6.67 51.53
N ALA A 13 29.50 5.67 50.65
CA ALA A 13 29.56 5.90 49.21
C ALA A 13 28.15 6.25 48.72
N ALA A 14 27.93 7.52 48.37
CA ALA A 14 26.71 7.97 47.72
C ALA A 14 26.71 7.48 46.27
N LEU A 15 25.94 6.43 45.98
CA LEU A 15 25.56 6.03 44.63
C LEU A 15 24.62 7.09 44.05
N LEU A 16 25.17 7.98 43.23
CA LEU A 16 24.40 8.85 42.33
C LEU A 16 23.71 7.95 41.29
N PRO A 17 22.38 8.03 41.10
CA PRO A 17 21.74 7.32 40.01
C PRO A 17 22.21 7.95 38.69
N ALA A 18 22.83 7.14 37.85
CA ALA A 18 23.14 7.53 36.48
C ALA A 18 21.81 7.81 35.75
N LEU A 19 21.50 9.10 35.57
CA LEU A 19 20.47 9.53 34.64
C LEU A 19 20.92 9.09 33.25
N SER A 20 20.36 7.96 32.80
CA SER A 20 20.48 7.50 31.43
C SER A 20 19.87 8.58 30.55
N ALA A 21 20.73 9.39 29.92
CA ALA A 21 20.31 10.30 28.88
C ALA A 21 19.73 9.43 27.76
N TYR A 22 18.41 9.44 27.66
CA TYR A 22 17.69 8.86 26.54
C TYR A 22 18.09 9.69 25.32
N SER A 23 19.13 9.25 24.62
CA SER A 23 19.54 9.83 23.35
C SER A 23 18.35 9.65 22.44
N GLN A 24 17.61 10.72 22.16
CA GLN A 24 16.62 10.70 21.10
C GLN A 24 17.40 10.39 19.83
N GLU A 25 17.19 9.19 19.29
CA GLU A 25 17.66 8.85 17.96
C GLU A 25 17.13 9.92 17.01
N ALA A 26 18.04 10.69 16.43
CA ALA A 26 17.71 11.65 15.40
C ALA A 26 17.01 10.88 14.28
N LYS A 27 15.77 11.28 13.97
CA LYS A 27 15.04 10.75 12.80
C LYS A 27 15.97 10.86 11.59
N PRO A 28 16.09 9.81 10.75
CA PRO A 28 16.90 9.90 9.55
C PRO A 28 16.44 11.12 8.74
N ALA A 29 17.41 11.93 8.30
CA ALA A 29 17.14 13.12 7.50
C ALA A 29 16.35 12.67 6.25
N ARG A 30 15.09 13.14 6.14
CA ARG A 30 14.27 12.88 4.95
C ARG A 30 15.01 13.47 3.76
N THR A 31 15.22 12.68 2.72
CA THR A 31 15.69 13.16 1.42
C THR A 31 14.47 13.31 0.51
N VAL A 32 14.39 14.42 -0.21
CA VAL A 32 13.30 14.72 -1.15
C VAL A 32 13.80 14.57 -2.58
N ASP A 33 13.02 13.94 -3.45
CA ASP A 33 13.34 13.79 -4.88
C ASP A 33 12.75 14.96 -5.69
N PHE A 34 13.60 15.70 -6.40
CA PHE A 34 13.15 16.86 -7.17
C PHE A 34 12.08 16.50 -8.21
N MET A 35 12.25 15.41 -8.96
CA MET A 35 11.36 15.05 -10.06
C MET A 35 10.02 14.50 -9.58
N ARG A 36 10.01 13.82 -8.43
CA ARG A 36 8.82 13.15 -7.88
C ARG A 36 8.04 14.00 -6.89
N GLU A 37 8.71 14.88 -6.15
CA GLU A 37 8.07 15.62 -5.04
C GLU A 37 8.10 17.14 -5.26
N VAL A 38 9.25 17.72 -5.65
CA VAL A 38 9.41 19.19 -5.75
C VAL A 38 8.81 19.74 -7.03
N LYS A 39 9.12 19.13 -8.17
CA LYS A 39 8.61 19.49 -9.50
C LYS A 39 7.09 19.59 -9.52
N PRO A 40 6.31 18.54 -9.16
CA PRO A 40 4.86 18.64 -9.21
C PRO A 40 4.28 19.66 -8.22
N LEU A 41 4.95 19.87 -7.07
CA LEU A 41 4.59 20.92 -6.12
C LEU A 41 4.71 22.31 -6.76
N ILE A 42 5.87 22.64 -7.33
CA ILE A 42 6.12 23.96 -7.94
C ILE A 42 5.22 24.17 -9.17
N GLU A 43 5.06 23.16 -10.02
CA GLU A 43 4.21 23.22 -11.23
C GLU A 43 2.73 23.45 -10.91
N GLY A 44 2.22 22.82 -9.85
CA GLY A 44 0.83 22.97 -9.42
C GLY A 44 0.57 24.22 -8.58
N ALA A 45 1.52 24.64 -7.75
CA ALA A 45 1.32 25.71 -6.76
C ALA A 45 1.89 27.06 -7.19
N CYS A 46 3.10 27.10 -7.77
CA CYS A 46 3.86 28.34 -7.98
C CYS A 46 3.79 28.85 -9.43
N ILE A 47 3.92 27.96 -10.43
CA ILE A 47 3.99 28.34 -11.86
C ILE A 47 2.70 29.03 -12.37
N ASN A 48 1.57 28.83 -11.68
CA ASN A 48 0.33 29.55 -11.99
C ASN A 48 0.45 31.08 -11.88
N CYS A 49 1.34 31.57 -11.01
CA CYS A 49 1.58 32.99 -10.77
C CYS A 49 3.03 33.42 -11.10
N HIS A 50 4.00 32.50 -11.06
CA HIS A 50 5.43 32.73 -11.35
C HIS A 50 5.90 31.98 -12.62
N GLY A 51 5.03 31.84 -13.61
CA GLY A 51 5.33 31.19 -14.89
C GLY A 51 5.76 32.19 -15.97
N PRO A 52 6.25 31.72 -17.14
CA PRO A 52 6.78 32.59 -18.19
C PRO A 52 5.76 33.59 -18.77
N ASN A 53 4.46 33.37 -18.54
CA ASN A 53 3.36 34.16 -19.09
C ASN A 53 2.52 34.88 -17.99
N THR A 54 3.09 35.17 -16.81
CA THR A 54 2.32 35.68 -15.65
C THR A 54 2.77 37.06 -15.15
N THR A 55 3.68 37.72 -15.86
CA THR A 55 4.42 38.92 -15.44
C THR A 55 3.60 40.19 -15.27
N GLU A 56 2.37 40.28 -15.79
CA GLU A 56 1.59 41.53 -15.73
C GLU A 56 0.72 41.70 -14.47
N LYS A 57 0.56 40.68 -13.61
CA LYS A 57 -0.40 40.73 -12.48
C LYS A 57 0.11 40.30 -11.10
N ASN A 58 1.24 39.61 -10.97
CA ASN A 58 1.65 38.96 -9.71
C ASN A 58 3.14 39.18 -9.33
N GLY A 59 3.78 40.23 -9.84
CA GLY A 59 5.21 40.50 -9.64
C GLY A 59 6.09 39.93 -10.75
N ASP A 60 7.38 40.28 -10.70
CA ASP A 60 8.39 40.02 -11.73
C ASP A 60 9.18 38.70 -11.52
N TYR A 61 8.90 37.97 -10.44
CA TYR A 61 9.57 36.72 -10.11
C TYR A 61 9.07 35.52 -10.93
N LEU A 62 10.01 34.76 -11.50
CA LEU A 62 9.76 33.63 -12.39
C LEU A 62 10.42 32.35 -11.85
N MET A 63 9.73 31.21 -11.90
CA MET A 63 10.18 29.92 -11.34
C MET A 63 10.24 28.78 -12.37
N HIS A 64 10.06 29.07 -13.65
CA HIS A 64 9.96 28.03 -14.69
C HIS A 64 11.30 27.41 -15.08
N THR A 65 12.42 28.07 -14.81
CA THR A 65 13.77 27.50 -14.94
C THR A 65 14.55 27.72 -13.65
N LYS A 66 15.62 26.93 -13.47
CA LYS A 66 16.58 27.09 -12.38
C LYS A 66 17.14 28.51 -12.34
N GLU A 67 17.61 29.02 -13.47
CA GLU A 67 18.24 30.34 -13.55
C GLU A 67 17.26 31.44 -13.12
N ALA A 68 15.99 31.35 -13.53
CA ALA A 68 14.98 32.31 -13.15
C ALA A 68 14.62 32.24 -11.67
N ALA A 69 14.42 31.02 -11.14
CA ALA A 69 14.04 30.80 -9.74
C ALA A 69 15.13 31.27 -8.77
N PHE A 70 16.39 31.02 -9.08
CA PHE A 70 17.51 31.44 -8.24
C PHE A 70 17.88 32.92 -8.42
N LYS A 71 17.65 33.51 -9.59
CA LYS A 71 17.87 34.95 -9.82
C LYS A 71 16.96 35.82 -8.97
N GLY A 72 15.75 35.37 -8.65
CA GLY A 72 14.77 36.16 -7.91
C GLY A 72 14.12 37.28 -8.74
N GLY A 73 13.31 38.09 -8.07
CA GLY A 73 12.72 39.32 -8.61
C GLY A 73 13.33 40.57 -7.99
N GLU A 74 12.82 41.75 -8.35
CA GLU A 74 13.29 43.08 -7.92
C GLU A 74 13.41 43.23 -6.39
N SER A 75 12.58 42.51 -5.62
CA SER A 75 12.58 42.60 -4.15
C SER A 75 13.61 41.72 -3.46
N TYR A 76 14.08 40.65 -4.09
CA TYR A 76 14.90 39.61 -3.45
C TYR A 76 15.92 39.02 -4.45
N GLU A 77 16.67 39.88 -5.13
CA GLU A 77 17.62 39.47 -6.17
C GLU A 77 18.68 38.50 -5.60
N ASN A 78 18.81 37.31 -6.20
CA ASN A 78 19.68 36.21 -5.79
C ASN A 78 19.48 35.68 -4.36
N GLU A 79 18.41 36.09 -3.68
CA GLU A 79 18.15 35.72 -2.28
C GLU A 79 16.88 34.89 -2.10
N VAL A 80 16.07 34.68 -3.14
CA VAL A 80 14.77 33.98 -3.04
C VAL A 80 14.90 32.52 -2.59
N ILE A 81 15.94 31.82 -3.06
CA ILE A 81 16.24 30.43 -2.70
C ILE A 81 17.68 30.40 -2.20
N LYS A 82 17.87 30.17 -0.91
CA LYS A 82 19.19 30.05 -0.26
C LYS A 82 19.46 28.58 0.05
N PRO A 83 20.24 27.87 -0.79
CA PRO A 83 20.60 26.47 -0.55
C PRO A 83 21.18 26.27 0.86
N GLY A 84 20.61 25.31 1.60
CA GLY A 84 21.03 24.98 2.96
C GLY A 84 20.35 25.78 4.06
N ASP A 85 19.53 26.78 3.73
CA ASP A 85 18.81 27.60 4.71
C ASP A 85 17.40 27.94 4.22
N ALA A 86 16.45 27.03 4.46
CA ALA A 86 15.05 27.27 4.13
C ALA A 86 14.45 28.41 4.94
N ASP A 87 14.84 28.57 6.21
CA ASP A 87 14.20 29.54 7.10
C ASP A 87 14.57 30.99 6.70
N ASP A 88 15.75 31.20 6.12
CA ASP A 88 16.18 32.47 5.52
C ASP A 88 15.78 32.62 4.03
N SER A 89 15.11 31.61 3.43
CA SER A 89 14.69 31.62 2.02
C SER A 89 13.27 32.21 1.84
N PRO A 90 13.11 33.35 1.13
CA PRO A 90 11.81 33.94 0.79
C PRO A 90 10.79 33.00 0.17
N VAL A 91 11.24 32.09 -0.70
CA VAL A 91 10.34 31.10 -1.29
C VAL A 91 9.66 30.20 -0.26
N TYR A 92 10.29 29.98 0.90
CA TYR A 92 9.77 29.12 1.96
C TYR A 92 8.98 29.91 2.99
N TRP A 93 9.56 30.96 3.58
CA TRP A 93 8.88 31.67 4.67
C TRP A 93 7.60 32.39 4.20
N MET A 94 7.51 32.82 2.94
CA MET A 94 6.25 33.34 2.36
C MET A 94 5.12 32.30 2.30
N THR A 95 5.45 31.01 2.45
CA THR A 95 4.48 29.92 2.49
C THR A 95 4.07 29.54 3.92
N THR A 96 4.80 30.01 4.94
CA THR A 96 4.64 29.59 6.36
C THR A 96 4.30 30.74 7.31
N GLU A 97 4.83 31.95 7.10
CA GLU A 97 4.75 33.06 8.04
C GLU A 97 4.13 34.31 7.38
N PRO A 98 2.94 34.75 7.82
CA PRO A 98 2.38 36.02 7.39
C PRO A 98 2.77 37.11 8.41
N GLU A 99 3.92 37.77 8.23
CA GLU A 99 4.28 38.91 9.10
C GLU A 99 3.49 40.18 8.75
N ASP A 100 3.10 40.41 7.49
CA ASP A 100 2.19 41.51 7.08
C ASP A 100 1.64 41.36 5.64
N GLY A 101 1.54 40.12 5.12
CA GLY A 101 1.17 39.85 3.72
C GLY A 101 0.33 38.59 3.48
N ASP A 102 -0.12 38.41 2.24
CA ASP A 102 -0.83 37.19 1.80
C ASP A 102 0.14 36.01 1.70
N LEU A 103 -0.24 34.86 2.28
CA LEU A 103 0.49 33.59 2.11
C LEU A 103 0.61 33.23 0.63
N MET A 104 1.76 32.72 0.22
CA MET A 104 1.95 32.23 -1.14
C MET A 104 1.80 30.71 -1.21
N PRO A 105 0.95 30.15 -2.09
CA PRO A 105 0.00 30.83 -2.98
C PRO A 105 -1.28 31.33 -2.26
N PRO A 106 -1.85 32.49 -2.64
CA PRO A 106 -2.91 33.17 -1.87
C PRO A 106 -4.26 32.46 -1.86
N LYS A 107 -4.67 31.88 -3.00
CA LYS A 107 -5.97 31.19 -3.10
C LYS A 107 -5.97 29.79 -2.50
N HIS A 108 -4.82 29.13 -2.60
CA HIS A 108 -4.63 27.76 -2.17
C HIS A 108 -3.26 27.68 -1.50
N PRO A 109 -3.16 27.96 -0.19
CA PRO A 109 -1.90 27.80 0.53
C PRO A 109 -1.36 26.37 0.44
N LEU A 110 -0.06 26.20 0.68
CA LEU A 110 0.55 24.88 0.75
C LEU A 110 0.08 24.12 2.00
N SER A 111 -0.05 22.80 1.90
CA SER A 111 -0.23 21.97 3.11
C SER A 111 1.07 21.91 3.92
N LYS A 112 0.99 21.51 5.19
CA LYS A 112 2.20 21.29 6.01
C LYS A 112 3.18 20.29 5.38
N HIS A 113 2.64 19.27 4.72
CA HIS A 113 3.45 18.28 4.01
C HIS A 113 4.15 18.89 2.80
N GLN A 114 3.45 19.73 2.04
CA GLN A 114 4.02 20.46 0.91
C GLN A 114 5.08 21.49 1.35
N GLN A 115 4.85 22.18 2.46
CA GLN A 115 5.83 23.06 3.09
C GLN A 115 7.07 22.27 3.54
N GLU A 116 6.88 21.08 4.12
CA GLU A 116 8.00 20.21 4.52
C GLU A 116 8.83 19.75 3.32
N ILE A 117 8.18 19.35 2.20
CA ILE A 117 8.88 19.02 0.94
C ILE A 117 9.75 20.20 0.48
N LEU A 118 9.18 21.41 0.47
CA LEU A 118 9.90 22.62 0.07
C LEU A 118 11.06 22.93 1.01
N LYS A 119 10.83 22.86 2.34
CA LYS A 119 11.86 23.08 3.36
C LYS A 119 13.03 22.12 3.20
N VAL A 120 12.74 20.82 3.15
CA VAL A 120 13.75 19.77 3.06
C VAL A 120 14.56 19.92 1.77
N TRP A 121 13.89 20.17 0.63
CA TRP A 121 14.59 20.40 -0.62
C TRP A 121 15.61 21.55 -0.51
N ILE A 122 15.21 22.69 0.05
CA ILE A 122 16.09 23.85 0.22
C ILE A 122 17.23 23.53 1.20
N ASP A 123 16.92 22.98 2.37
CA ASP A 123 17.89 22.60 3.40
C ASP A 123 18.92 21.56 2.90
N THR A 124 18.53 20.70 1.95
CA THR A 124 19.44 19.73 1.31
C THR A 124 20.24 20.29 0.12
N GLY A 125 20.19 21.61 -0.11
CA GLY A 125 20.98 22.30 -1.13
C GLY A 125 20.20 22.71 -2.38
N ALA A 126 18.87 22.62 -2.35
CA ALA A 126 17.97 23.03 -3.42
C ALA A 126 18.37 22.46 -4.80
N GLU A 127 18.76 21.18 -4.85
CA GLU A 127 19.23 20.56 -6.09
C GLU A 127 18.14 20.62 -7.17
N TRP A 128 18.52 21.18 -8.32
CA TRP A 128 17.66 21.30 -9.50
C TRP A 128 18.39 20.67 -10.69
N PRO A 129 17.87 19.58 -11.28
CA PRO A 129 18.53 18.88 -12.37
C PRO A 129 18.66 19.73 -13.63
N ASP A 130 19.81 19.67 -14.29
CA ASP A 130 20.09 20.49 -15.46
C ASP A 130 19.12 20.18 -16.62
N GLY A 131 18.68 21.23 -17.32
CA GLY A 131 17.75 21.12 -18.45
C GLY A 131 16.28 20.92 -18.07
N VAL A 132 15.93 20.83 -16.77
CA VAL A 132 14.54 20.73 -16.33
C VAL A 132 13.87 22.11 -16.36
N THR A 133 12.86 22.24 -17.21
CA THR A 133 11.94 23.39 -17.27
C THR A 133 10.58 22.98 -16.74
N LEU A 134 10.04 23.78 -15.81
CA LEU A 134 8.74 23.55 -15.19
C LEU A 134 7.61 24.13 -16.02
N GLN A 135 6.50 23.42 -16.06
CA GLN A 135 5.30 23.84 -16.79
C GLN A 135 4.10 23.99 -15.87
N LYS A 136 3.15 24.83 -16.28
CA LYS A 136 1.91 24.99 -15.53
C LYS A 136 1.10 23.70 -15.57
N THR A 137 0.77 23.16 -14.40
CA THR A 137 -0.11 22.01 -14.25
C THR A 137 -1.33 22.37 -13.39
N SER A 138 -2.47 21.75 -13.66
CA SER A 138 -3.68 21.92 -12.84
C SER A 138 -3.48 21.32 -11.45
N ARG A 139 -3.67 22.11 -10.39
CA ARG A 139 -3.57 21.61 -9.01
C ARG A 139 -4.80 20.78 -8.63
N VAL A 140 -4.58 19.55 -8.17
CA VAL A 140 -5.64 18.68 -7.64
C VAL A 140 -5.54 18.64 -6.12
N THR A 141 -6.60 19.06 -5.43
CA THR A 141 -6.64 19.08 -3.97
C THR A 141 -7.30 17.83 -3.40
N PHE A 142 -7.02 17.50 -2.15
CA PHE A 142 -7.71 16.42 -1.43
C PHE A 142 -9.24 16.60 -1.49
N GLN A 143 -9.75 17.83 -1.41
CA GLN A 143 -11.18 18.13 -1.49
C GLN A 143 -11.78 17.77 -2.85
N SER A 144 -11.00 17.89 -3.94
CA SER A 144 -11.43 17.53 -5.29
C SER A 144 -11.54 16.00 -5.48
N ILE A 145 -10.64 15.23 -4.85
CA ILE A 145 -10.59 13.77 -4.97
C ILE A 145 -11.39 13.03 -3.89
N ARG A 146 -11.66 13.67 -2.75
CA ARG A 146 -12.37 13.07 -1.61
C ARG A 146 -13.70 12.40 -2.02
N PRO A 147 -14.58 13.00 -2.85
CA PRO A 147 -15.82 12.33 -3.27
C PRO A 147 -15.57 11.05 -4.07
N LEU A 148 -14.50 11.01 -4.87
CA LEU A 148 -14.12 9.84 -5.67
C LEU A 148 -13.64 8.72 -4.76
N ILE A 149 -12.76 9.03 -3.80
CA ILE A 149 -12.23 8.03 -2.87
C ILE A 149 -13.33 7.46 -1.96
N ILE A 150 -14.26 8.30 -1.48
CA ILE A 150 -15.38 7.85 -0.64
C ILE A 150 -16.32 6.93 -1.44
N ARG A 151 -16.68 7.33 -2.67
CA ARG A 151 -17.62 6.56 -3.51
C ARG A 151 -17.04 5.20 -3.90
N GLY A 152 -15.73 5.12 -4.08
CA GLY A 152 -15.10 3.93 -4.66
C GLY A 152 -15.44 3.74 -6.13
N GLY A 153 -14.77 2.76 -6.75
CA GLY A 153 -14.94 2.46 -8.17
C GLY A 153 -16.28 1.78 -8.50
N PRO A 154 -16.59 1.57 -9.80
CA PRO A 154 -15.74 1.91 -10.95
C PRO A 154 -15.69 3.43 -11.22
N PHE A 155 -14.56 3.90 -11.74
CA PHE A 155 -14.31 5.31 -12.08
C PHE A 155 -14.46 5.55 -13.58
N LYS A 156 -14.97 6.72 -13.97
CA LYS A 156 -14.96 7.18 -15.37
C LYS A 156 -13.52 7.54 -15.79
N PRO A 157 -13.19 7.52 -17.10
CA PRO A 157 -11.87 7.91 -17.58
C PRO A 157 -11.40 9.29 -17.07
N SER A 158 -12.29 10.29 -17.00
CA SER A 158 -11.96 11.61 -16.45
C SER A 158 -11.69 11.62 -14.94
N GLU A 159 -12.33 10.72 -14.19
CA GLU A 159 -12.11 10.56 -12.75
C GLU A 159 -10.79 9.83 -12.49
N LEU A 160 -10.46 8.83 -13.32
CA LEU A 160 -9.15 8.17 -13.30
C LEU A 160 -8.03 9.17 -13.59
N GLU A 161 -8.20 10.05 -14.56
CA GLU A 161 -7.22 11.10 -14.85
C GLU A 161 -7.02 12.05 -13.68
N THR A 162 -8.11 12.44 -13.00
CA THR A 162 -8.03 13.30 -11.82
C THR A 162 -7.30 12.60 -10.65
N LEU A 163 -7.58 11.32 -10.44
CA LEU A 163 -6.90 10.50 -9.42
C LEU A 163 -5.42 10.29 -9.75
N ARG A 164 -5.10 10.06 -11.02
CA ARG A 164 -3.73 9.94 -11.53
C ARG A 164 -2.95 11.24 -11.29
N LEU A 165 -3.52 12.36 -11.68
CA LEU A 165 -2.89 13.67 -11.52
C LEU A 165 -2.67 14.01 -10.04
N TRP A 166 -3.61 13.67 -9.15
CA TRP A 166 -3.40 13.82 -7.70
C TRP A 166 -2.28 12.92 -7.16
N ALA A 167 -2.19 11.68 -7.63
CA ALA A 167 -1.11 10.77 -7.27
C ALA A 167 0.27 11.27 -7.76
N GLU A 168 0.34 11.78 -8.99
CA GLU A 168 1.54 12.42 -9.55
C GLU A 168 1.92 13.70 -8.78
N GLN A 169 0.97 14.37 -8.13
CA GLN A 169 1.18 15.51 -7.24
C GLN A 169 1.52 15.15 -5.79
N GLY A 170 1.93 13.89 -5.56
CA GLY A 170 2.35 13.41 -4.26
C GLY A 170 1.21 12.94 -3.35
N ALA A 171 -0.02 12.87 -3.87
CA ALA A 171 -1.20 12.39 -3.13
C ALA A 171 -1.36 13.04 -1.75
N ASP A 172 -1.22 14.38 -1.69
CA ASP A 172 -1.25 15.16 -0.45
C ASP A 172 -2.48 14.81 0.41
N TRP A 173 -2.25 14.00 1.45
CA TRP A 173 -3.27 13.48 2.34
C TRP A 173 -3.27 14.28 3.64
N PRO A 174 -4.36 14.99 3.98
CA PRO A 174 -4.37 15.81 5.18
C PRO A 174 -4.28 14.95 6.46
N GLU A 175 -3.47 15.41 7.42
CA GLU A 175 -3.31 14.72 8.71
C GLU A 175 -4.65 14.52 9.43
N GLY A 176 -4.82 13.36 10.06
CA GLY A 176 -6.01 13.04 10.84
C GLY A 176 -7.27 12.74 10.02
N VAL A 177 -7.23 12.86 8.68
CA VAL A 177 -8.36 12.48 7.83
C VAL A 177 -8.47 10.97 7.75
N LYS A 178 -9.54 10.45 8.37
CA LYS A 178 -10.03 9.09 8.16
C LYS A 178 -11.15 9.12 7.15
N ILE A 179 -11.03 8.34 6.09
CA ILE A 179 -12.14 8.07 5.19
C ILE A 179 -12.86 6.84 5.73
N ALA A 180 -14.07 7.04 6.22
CA ALA A 180 -15.00 5.93 6.40
C ALA A 180 -15.67 5.68 5.05
N GLY A 181 -15.70 4.41 4.61
CA GLY A 181 -16.65 4.00 3.57
C GLY A 181 -18.08 4.31 4.01
N SER A 182 -19.03 4.40 3.09
CA SER A 182 -20.44 4.75 3.39
C SER A 182 -21.16 3.77 4.32
N GLY A 183 -20.48 2.76 4.89
CA GLY A 183 -21.09 1.70 5.70
C GLY A 183 -21.79 0.62 4.87
N ASP A 184 -22.06 0.88 3.60
CA ASP A 184 -22.73 -0.03 2.66
C ASP A 184 -21.75 -0.91 1.87
N GLY A 185 -20.52 -1.10 2.38
CA GLY A 185 -19.55 -1.99 1.74
C GLY A 185 -20.03 -3.44 1.74
N PRO A 186 -19.53 -4.30 0.83
CA PRO A 186 -19.88 -5.71 0.87
C PRO A 186 -19.49 -6.28 2.23
N ALA A 187 -20.32 -7.16 2.79
CA ALA A 187 -20.04 -7.79 4.08
C ALA A 187 -18.80 -8.70 4.07
N ASP A 188 -18.36 -9.10 2.87
CA ASP A 188 -17.04 -9.66 2.63
C ASP A 188 -15.99 -8.53 2.70
N ASP A 189 -15.64 -8.18 3.93
CA ASP A 189 -14.80 -7.04 4.29
C ASP A 189 -13.56 -7.47 5.09
N LEU A 190 -12.76 -6.48 5.52
CA LEU A 190 -11.59 -6.74 6.36
C LEU A 190 -11.94 -7.36 7.72
N ASN A 191 -13.16 -7.22 8.22
CA ASN A 191 -13.57 -7.87 9.46
C ASN A 191 -13.78 -9.37 9.25
N LEU A 192 -14.37 -9.76 8.11
CA LEU A 192 -14.44 -11.17 7.71
C LEU A 192 -13.05 -11.78 7.62
N VAL A 193 -12.12 -11.12 6.91
CA VAL A 193 -10.73 -11.59 6.77
C VAL A 193 -10.05 -11.77 8.13
N LYS A 194 -10.28 -10.86 9.08
CA LYS A 194 -9.75 -10.97 10.45
C LYS A 194 -10.31 -12.20 11.17
N LYS A 195 -11.62 -12.46 11.08
CA LYS A 195 -12.24 -13.66 11.67
C LYS A 195 -11.68 -14.95 11.08
N ILE A 196 -11.54 -15.03 9.75
CA ILE A 196 -10.94 -16.19 9.09
C ILE A 196 -9.49 -16.36 9.54
N ARG A 197 -8.72 -15.27 9.64
CA ARG A 197 -7.34 -15.31 10.15
C ARG A 197 -7.27 -15.80 11.59
N GLU A 198 -8.19 -15.41 12.47
CA GLU A 198 -8.24 -15.90 13.84
C GLU A 198 -8.46 -17.42 13.88
N LEU A 199 -9.37 -17.95 13.03
CA LEU A 199 -9.57 -19.39 12.87
C LEU A 199 -8.28 -20.10 12.39
N ILE A 200 -7.59 -19.50 11.41
CA ILE A 200 -6.32 -20.01 10.88
C ILE A 200 -5.24 -20.08 11.96
N VAL A 201 -5.05 -18.99 12.69
CA VAL A 201 -4.02 -18.92 13.73
C VAL A 201 -4.34 -19.90 14.86
N ALA A 202 -5.62 -20.10 15.19
CA ALA A 202 -6.03 -21.04 16.23
C ALA A 202 -5.83 -22.51 15.81
N SER A 203 -5.87 -22.84 14.52
CA SER A 203 -5.77 -24.20 14.01
C SER A 203 -4.34 -24.62 13.62
N SER A 204 -3.47 -23.65 13.31
CA SER A 204 -2.11 -23.88 12.81
C SER A 204 -1.20 -24.47 13.88
N LYS A 205 -0.59 -25.63 13.60
CA LYS A 205 0.20 -26.40 14.58
C LYS A 205 1.68 -26.49 14.23
N GLU A 206 1.98 -26.51 12.94
CA GLU A 206 3.30 -26.74 12.37
C GLU A 206 4.15 -25.48 12.53
N LYS A 207 5.30 -25.61 13.18
CA LYS A 207 6.19 -24.46 13.48
C LYS A 207 7.48 -24.49 12.67
N SER A 208 7.77 -25.61 12.02
CA SER A 208 8.98 -25.82 11.23
C SER A 208 8.74 -26.76 10.05
N GLN A 209 9.64 -26.71 9.06
CA GLN A 209 9.60 -27.61 7.90
C GLN A 209 9.60 -29.11 8.29
N GLY A 210 10.28 -29.47 9.38
CA GLY A 210 10.33 -30.87 9.85
C GLY A 210 8.99 -31.40 10.37
N ASP A 211 8.08 -30.50 10.75
CA ASP A 211 6.73 -30.85 11.19
C ASP A 211 5.77 -31.04 10.01
N MET A 212 6.13 -30.53 8.83
CA MET A 212 5.28 -30.54 7.65
C MET A 212 5.21 -31.94 7.05
N LYS A 213 3.99 -32.47 6.97
CA LYS A 213 3.70 -33.76 6.34
C LYS A 213 2.58 -33.59 5.33
N ASN A 214 2.51 -34.50 4.36
CA ASN A 214 1.34 -34.61 3.52
C ASN A 214 0.12 -34.84 4.41
N TYR A 215 -0.99 -34.21 4.09
CA TYR A 215 -2.22 -34.37 4.83
C TYR A 215 -3.41 -34.51 3.89
N GLU A 216 -4.41 -35.24 4.36
CA GLU A 216 -5.75 -35.25 3.78
C GLU A 216 -6.61 -34.28 4.59
N SER A 217 -7.39 -33.44 3.89
CA SER A 217 -8.37 -32.56 4.48
C SER A 217 -9.74 -32.84 3.87
N THR A 218 -10.79 -32.53 4.63
CA THR A 218 -12.18 -32.69 4.22
C THR A 218 -12.84 -31.33 4.25
N ILE A 219 -13.54 -30.96 3.18
CA ILE A 219 -14.37 -29.74 3.14
C ILE A 219 -15.62 -30.02 3.99
N PRO A 220 -15.81 -29.39 5.16
CA PRO A 220 -16.88 -29.79 6.07
C PRO A 220 -18.29 -29.66 5.49
N LYS A 221 -18.53 -28.63 4.65
CA LYS A 221 -19.84 -28.41 4.01
C LYS A 221 -20.22 -29.49 2.98
N THR A 222 -19.26 -30.18 2.38
CA THR A 222 -19.51 -31.11 1.26
C THR A 222 -19.10 -32.55 1.58
N GLY A 223 -18.22 -32.74 2.56
CA GLY A 223 -17.60 -34.03 2.85
C GLY A 223 -16.53 -34.45 1.84
N VAL A 224 -16.25 -33.63 0.82
CA VAL A 224 -15.25 -33.93 -0.21
C VAL A 224 -13.86 -33.87 0.40
N LYS A 225 -13.07 -34.91 0.12
CA LYS A 225 -11.69 -35.05 0.58
C LYS A 225 -10.72 -34.56 -0.49
N PHE A 226 -9.63 -33.97 -0.04
CA PHE A 226 -8.53 -33.56 -0.91
C PHE A 226 -7.18 -33.73 -0.20
N GLU A 227 -6.13 -33.95 -0.98
CA GLU A 227 -4.78 -34.21 -0.49
C GLU A 227 -3.88 -32.99 -0.74
N MET A 228 -3.07 -32.67 0.26
CA MET A 228 -2.06 -31.61 0.21
C MET A 228 -0.68 -32.23 0.43
N VAL A 229 0.27 -31.90 -0.44
CA VAL A 229 1.64 -32.42 -0.44
C VAL A 229 2.57 -31.37 0.17
N ALA A 230 3.36 -31.77 1.16
CA ALA A 230 4.37 -30.90 1.76
C ALA A 230 5.57 -30.76 0.79
N ILE A 231 5.81 -29.55 0.32
CA ILE A 231 6.95 -29.20 -0.52
C ILE A 231 8.04 -28.59 0.35
N PRO A 232 9.22 -29.24 0.46
CA PRO A 232 10.31 -28.70 1.25
C PRO A 232 10.83 -27.41 0.63
N GLY A 233 11.18 -26.44 1.46
CA GLY A 233 11.84 -25.22 1.02
C GLY A 233 13.25 -25.54 0.53
N GLY A 234 13.73 -24.75 -0.42
CA GLY A 234 15.00 -25.01 -1.07
C GLY A 234 15.29 -24.06 -2.22
N GLU A 235 16.35 -24.37 -2.96
CA GLU A 235 16.75 -23.64 -4.15
C GLU A 235 16.49 -24.48 -5.40
N PHE A 236 15.98 -23.85 -6.45
CA PHE A 236 15.79 -24.47 -7.75
C PHE A 236 16.07 -23.47 -8.88
N THR A 237 16.18 -23.96 -10.10
CA THR A 237 16.36 -23.10 -11.29
C THR A 237 15.03 -22.98 -12.01
N MET A 238 14.49 -21.77 -12.06
CA MET A 238 13.23 -21.45 -12.74
C MET A 238 13.49 -20.96 -14.17
N GLY A 239 12.67 -21.39 -15.12
CA GLY A 239 12.76 -21.08 -16.56
C GLY A 239 13.40 -22.20 -17.39
N SER A 240 13.26 -22.12 -18.71
CA SER A 240 13.76 -23.13 -19.66
C SER A 240 15.13 -22.77 -20.25
N PRO A 241 16.01 -23.75 -20.54
CA PRO A 241 17.26 -23.52 -21.26
C PRO A 241 17.01 -22.90 -22.64
N ALA A 242 17.92 -22.03 -23.08
CA ALA A 242 17.79 -21.34 -24.38
C ALA A 242 17.70 -22.29 -25.59
N SER A 243 18.17 -23.53 -25.46
CA SER A 243 18.14 -24.57 -26.49
C SER A 243 16.94 -25.52 -26.41
N GLU A 244 16.01 -25.31 -25.49
CA GLU A 244 14.83 -26.18 -25.34
C GLU A 244 13.88 -26.01 -26.55
N ALA A 245 13.41 -27.13 -27.10
CA ALA A 245 12.50 -27.12 -28.23
C ALA A 245 11.14 -26.53 -27.83
N ASN A 246 10.57 -25.67 -28.68
CA ASN A 246 9.31 -24.95 -28.44
C ASN A 246 9.34 -23.94 -27.27
N ARG A 247 10.53 -23.54 -26.80
CA ARG A 247 10.71 -22.47 -25.83
C ARG A 247 10.16 -21.14 -26.34
N ASN A 248 9.37 -20.46 -25.52
CA ASN A 248 8.95 -19.08 -25.73
C ASN A 248 9.96 -18.06 -25.18
N ALA A 249 9.87 -16.81 -25.64
CA ALA A 249 10.83 -15.78 -25.31
C ALA A 249 10.83 -15.41 -23.81
N ASP A 250 9.67 -15.51 -23.16
CA ASP A 250 9.38 -15.16 -21.77
C ASP A 250 9.75 -16.24 -20.74
N GLU A 251 10.09 -17.45 -21.18
CA GLU A 251 10.50 -18.54 -20.28
C GLU A 251 11.94 -18.40 -19.74
N GLY A 252 12.64 -17.31 -20.05
CA GLY A 252 13.99 -17.05 -19.57
C GLY A 252 14.22 -15.61 -19.11
N PRO A 253 15.43 -15.27 -18.65
CA PRO A 253 16.55 -16.19 -18.45
C PRO A 253 16.31 -17.15 -17.27
N GLN A 254 16.99 -18.30 -17.31
CA GLN A 254 17.00 -19.21 -16.17
C GLN A 254 17.58 -18.49 -14.94
N ARG A 255 16.86 -18.58 -13.82
CA ARG A 255 17.22 -17.91 -12.57
C ARG A 255 17.18 -18.89 -11.41
N LYS A 256 18.20 -18.84 -10.54
CA LYS A 256 18.18 -19.58 -9.28
C LYS A 256 17.27 -18.85 -8.30
N LEU A 257 16.21 -19.51 -7.86
CA LEU A 257 15.28 -19.00 -6.87
C LEU A 257 15.32 -19.85 -5.61
N LYS A 258 15.10 -19.20 -4.48
CA LYS A 258 14.93 -19.84 -3.18
C LYS A 258 13.49 -19.66 -2.74
N ILE A 259 12.83 -20.75 -2.41
CA ILE A 259 11.44 -20.78 -1.93
C ILE A 259 11.38 -21.31 -0.50
N SER A 260 10.45 -20.77 0.27
CA SER A 260 10.10 -21.28 1.61
C SER A 260 9.31 -22.59 1.48
N PRO A 261 9.28 -23.46 2.50
CA PRO A 261 8.43 -24.64 2.48
C PRO A 261 6.95 -24.27 2.50
N PHE A 262 6.13 -25.05 1.82
CA PHE A 262 4.67 -24.84 1.73
C PHE A 262 3.96 -26.17 1.43
N TRP A 263 2.62 -26.16 1.43
CA TRP A 263 1.84 -27.28 0.91
C TRP A 263 1.18 -26.92 -0.42
N MET A 264 1.13 -27.88 -1.33
CA MET A 264 0.42 -27.74 -2.61
C MET A 264 -0.64 -28.83 -2.76
N GLY A 265 -1.77 -28.48 -3.38
CA GLY A 265 -2.77 -29.47 -3.77
C GLY A 265 -2.13 -30.54 -4.65
N LYS A 266 -2.37 -31.81 -4.33
CA LYS A 266 -1.84 -32.94 -5.12
C LYS A 266 -2.38 -32.96 -6.55
N PHE A 267 -3.61 -32.50 -6.71
CA PHE A 267 -4.34 -32.41 -7.97
C PHE A 267 -5.01 -31.03 -8.09
N GLU A 268 -5.40 -30.66 -9.30
CA GLU A 268 -6.25 -29.52 -9.55
C GLU A 268 -7.57 -29.62 -8.77
N VAL A 269 -8.12 -28.46 -8.40
CA VAL A 269 -9.43 -28.39 -7.73
C VAL A 269 -10.49 -29.00 -8.65
N THR A 270 -11.24 -29.98 -8.15
CA THR A 270 -12.30 -30.64 -8.92
C THR A 270 -13.63 -29.91 -8.84
N TRP A 271 -14.56 -30.22 -9.75
CA TRP A 271 -15.94 -29.71 -9.65
C TRP A 271 -16.61 -30.10 -8.33
N ASP A 272 -16.33 -31.30 -7.79
CA ASP A 272 -16.89 -31.73 -6.50
C ASP A 272 -16.51 -30.78 -5.34
N MET A 273 -15.33 -30.16 -5.44
CA MET A 273 -14.87 -29.17 -4.46
C MET A 273 -15.45 -27.78 -4.75
N TYR A 274 -15.45 -27.37 -6.01
CA TYR A 274 -15.73 -25.98 -6.42
C TYR A 274 -17.22 -25.68 -6.62
N GLU A 275 -17.99 -26.62 -7.16
CA GLU A 275 -19.41 -26.43 -7.45
C GLU A 275 -20.22 -26.02 -6.21
N PRO A 276 -20.01 -26.58 -5.00
CA PRO A 276 -20.75 -26.15 -3.80
C PRO A 276 -20.40 -24.73 -3.32
N PHE A 277 -19.24 -24.20 -3.72
CA PHE A 277 -18.89 -22.80 -3.51
C PHE A 277 -19.56 -21.89 -4.56
N MET A 278 -19.60 -22.33 -5.82
CA MET A 278 -20.16 -21.56 -6.94
C MET A 278 -21.70 -21.54 -6.93
N ILE A 279 -22.34 -22.68 -6.69
CA ILE A 279 -23.79 -22.87 -6.73
C ILE A 279 -24.33 -22.79 -5.30
N THR A 280 -24.69 -21.58 -4.90
CA THR A 280 -25.26 -21.32 -3.57
C THR A 280 -26.75 -21.01 -3.65
N SER A 281 -27.51 -21.40 -2.63
CA SER A 281 -28.94 -21.03 -2.51
C SER A 281 -29.15 -19.56 -2.12
N VAL A 282 -28.08 -18.80 -1.87
CA VAL A 282 -28.12 -17.39 -1.48
C VAL A 282 -27.92 -16.52 -2.72
N PRO A 283 -28.90 -15.65 -3.08
CA PRO A 283 -28.74 -14.71 -4.17
C PRO A 283 -27.50 -13.81 -3.97
N ARG A 284 -26.76 -13.54 -5.05
CA ARG A 284 -25.54 -12.72 -5.03
C ARG A 284 -25.72 -11.39 -5.74
N ASN A 285 -25.05 -10.36 -5.25
CA ASN A 285 -24.87 -9.09 -5.92
C ASN A 285 -23.90 -9.26 -7.11
N LYS A 286 -23.79 -8.23 -7.95
CA LYS A 286 -22.87 -8.25 -9.11
C LYS A 286 -21.40 -8.36 -8.73
N ASP A 287 -21.05 -7.94 -7.51
CA ASP A 287 -19.70 -8.05 -6.94
C ASP A 287 -19.44 -9.41 -6.28
N GLY A 288 -20.41 -10.33 -6.29
CA GLY A 288 -20.33 -11.67 -5.68
C GLY A 288 -20.70 -11.71 -4.20
N SER A 289 -20.95 -10.56 -3.55
CA SER A 289 -21.39 -10.52 -2.16
C SER A 289 -22.79 -11.12 -1.99
N PRO A 290 -23.11 -11.76 -0.86
CA PRO A 290 -24.47 -12.23 -0.59
C PRO A 290 -25.48 -11.08 -0.45
N GLN A 291 -26.63 -11.16 -1.11
CA GLN A 291 -27.68 -10.12 -1.07
C GLN A 291 -28.36 -10.01 0.30
N LYS A 292 -28.41 -11.13 1.04
CA LYS A 292 -28.96 -11.20 2.39
C LYS A 292 -28.03 -12.06 3.22
N ILE A 293 -27.67 -11.54 4.39
CA ILE A 293 -26.79 -12.21 5.33
C ILE A 293 -27.55 -12.31 6.62
N ASP A 294 -27.68 -13.54 7.12
CA ASP A 294 -28.22 -13.77 8.45
C ASP A 294 -27.28 -13.13 9.49
N PRO A 295 -27.78 -12.39 10.50
CA PRO A 295 -26.94 -11.88 11.57
C PRO A 295 -26.11 -12.95 12.31
N SER A 296 -26.54 -14.21 12.24
CA SER A 296 -25.85 -15.39 12.77
C SER A 296 -25.01 -16.14 11.73
N ALA A 297 -24.82 -15.59 10.52
CA ALA A 297 -24.03 -16.21 9.48
C ALA A 297 -22.58 -16.42 9.92
N GLU A 298 -22.10 -17.66 9.75
CA GLU A 298 -20.70 -18.00 9.95
C GLU A 298 -19.83 -17.38 8.84
N PRO A 299 -18.53 -17.14 9.08
CA PRO A 299 -17.63 -16.53 8.10
C PRO A 299 -17.75 -17.15 6.69
N VAL A 300 -17.92 -18.47 6.64
CA VAL A 300 -18.01 -19.25 5.41
C VAL A 300 -19.19 -18.93 4.51
N ASP A 301 -20.29 -18.43 5.07
CA ASP A 301 -21.50 -18.06 4.32
C ASP A 301 -21.47 -16.59 3.87
N VAL A 302 -20.55 -15.79 4.42
CA VAL A 302 -20.34 -14.38 4.08
C VAL A 302 -19.40 -14.23 2.89
N VAL A 303 -18.43 -15.14 2.70
CA VAL A 303 -17.47 -15.09 1.60
C VAL A 303 -18.18 -14.93 0.26
N SER A 304 -17.69 -13.99 -0.55
CA SER A 304 -18.20 -13.73 -1.89
C SER A 304 -17.94 -14.91 -2.80
N ALA A 305 -18.91 -15.18 -3.67
CA ALA A 305 -18.85 -16.28 -4.61
C ALA A 305 -19.21 -15.77 -6.01
N PRO A 306 -18.82 -16.48 -7.08
CA PRO A 306 -19.31 -16.20 -8.42
C PRO A 306 -20.84 -16.16 -8.45
N THR A 307 -21.40 -15.32 -9.31
CA THR A 307 -22.83 -15.41 -9.64
C THR A 307 -23.11 -16.75 -10.30
N THR A 308 -24.28 -17.34 -10.02
CA THR A 308 -24.71 -18.59 -10.63
C THR A 308 -24.58 -18.51 -12.16
N PRO A 309 -23.88 -19.47 -12.80
CA PRO A 309 -23.68 -19.46 -14.24
C PRO A 309 -25.00 -19.70 -14.99
N TYR A 310 -25.13 -19.12 -16.18
CA TYR A 310 -26.28 -19.30 -17.07
C TYR A 310 -26.26 -20.62 -17.84
N VAL A 311 -25.07 -21.22 -17.95
CA VAL A 311 -24.83 -22.47 -18.67
C VAL A 311 -24.05 -23.42 -17.78
N GLU A 312 -24.11 -24.70 -18.11
CA GLU A 312 -23.28 -25.72 -17.47
C GLU A 312 -21.81 -25.47 -17.84
N MET A 313 -20.94 -25.35 -16.83
CA MET A 313 -19.59 -24.78 -16.99
C MET A 313 -18.50 -25.82 -17.30
N SER A 314 -18.79 -27.12 -17.19
CA SER A 314 -17.90 -28.17 -17.69
C SER A 314 -17.98 -28.31 -19.21
N PHE A 315 -18.99 -27.73 -19.87
CA PHE A 315 -19.21 -27.83 -21.32
C PHE A 315 -19.25 -29.29 -21.81
N GLY A 316 -19.78 -30.19 -20.97
CA GLY A 316 -19.85 -31.63 -21.27
C GLY A 316 -18.53 -32.40 -21.13
N MET A 317 -17.47 -31.78 -20.58
CA MET A 317 -16.18 -32.44 -20.32
C MET A 317 -16.19 -33.33 -19.07
N GLY A 318 -17.30 -33.33 -18.31
CA GLY A 318 -17.47 -34.11 -17.08
C GLY A 318 -17.22 -33.28 -15.82
N THR A 319 -17.91 -33.65 -14.73
CA THR A 319 -17.83 -32.94 -13.44
C THR A 319 -17.25 -33.83 -12.34
N GLN A 320 -17.72 -35.06 -12.21
CA GLN A 320 -17.32 -35.96 -11.12
C GLN A 320 -15.85 -36.36 -11.20
N GLY A 321 -15.03 -35.89 -10.25
CA GLY A 321 -13.58 -36.13 -10.21
C GLY A 321 -12.78 -35.38 -11.27
N TYR A 322 -13.42 -34.54 -12.10
CA TYR A 322 -12.74 -33.75 -13.13
C TYR A 322 -12.35 -32.37 -12.62
N PRO A 323 -11.26 -31.76 -13.12
CA PRO A 323 -10.87 -30.40 -12.78
C PRO A 323 -11.98 -29.41 -13.05
N ALA A 324 -12.22 -28.52 -12.09
CA ALA A 324 -13.08 -27.37 -12.29
C ALA A 324 -12.40 -26.40 -13.27
N ILE A 325 -13.15 -25.96 -14.29
CA ILE A 325 -12.67 -25.08 -15.34
C ILE A 325 -13.56 -23.83 -15.43
N SER A 326 -13.20 -22.92 -16.33
CA SER A 326 -14.04 -21.76 -16.69
C SER A 326 -14.30 -20.77 -15.54
N MET A 327 -13.33 -20.62 -14.63
CA MET A 327 -13.36 -19.64 -13.54
C MET A 327 -12.34 -18.53 -13.75
N THR A 328 -12.60 -17.36 -13.18
CA THR A 328 -11.63 -16.27 -13.15
C THR A 328 -10.60 -16.50 -12.05
N GLN A 329 -9.43 -15.86 -12.15
CA GLN A 329 -8.45 -15.84 -11.07
C GLN A 329 -9.05 -15.32 -9.75
N HIS A 330 -9.92 -14.30 -9.82
CA HIS A 330 -10.60 -13.76 -8.65
C HIS A 330 -11.52 -14.79 -7.97
N ALA A 331 -12.27 -15.57 -8.76
CA ALA A 331 -13.10 -16.64 -8.24
C ALA A 331 -12.27 -17.74 -7.57
N ALA A 332 -11.11 -18.09 -8.13
CA ALA A 332 -10.18 -19.05 -7.53
C ALA A 332 -9.59 -18.54 -6.20
N LEU A 333 -9.27 -17.25 -6.11
CA LEU A 333 -8.85 -16.61 -4.84
C LEU A 333 -9.96 -16.65 -3.80
N LYS A 334 -11.21 -16.33 -4.18
CA LYS A 334 -12.37 -16.41 -3.28
C LYS A 334 -12.69 -17.84 -2.86
N PHE A 335 -12.47 -18.82 -3.72
CA PHE A 335 -12.55 -20.23 -3.35
C PHE A 335 -11.50 -20.59 -2.29
N CYS A 336 -10.26 -20.11 -2.40
CA CYS A 336 -9.22 -20.32 -1.38
C CYS A 336 -9.61 -19.69 -0.03
N GLU A 337 -10.18 -18.49 -0.05
CA GLU A 337 -10.70 -17.82 1.16
C GLU A 337 -11.85 -18.61 1.78
N TRP A 338 -12.79 -19.06 0.97
CA TRP A 338 -13.90 -19.92 1.40
C TRP A 338 -13.41 -21.24 1.99
N LEU A 339 -12.45 -21.91 1.34
CA LEU A 339 -11.85 -23.15 1.82
C LEU A 339 -11.10 -22.94 3.14
N SER A 340 -10.50 -21.76 3.31
CA SER A 340 -9.86 -21.38 4.57
C SER A 340 -10.87 -21.18 5.69
N ALA A 341 -12.01 -20.53 5.39
CA ALA A 341 -13.11 -20.40 6.34
C ALA A 341 -13.76 -21.75 6.71
N GLN A 342 -13.81 -22.69 5.76
CA GLN A 342 -14.35 -24.05 5.95
C GLN A 342 -13.51 -24.89 6.91
N THR A 343 -12.20 -24.91 6.69
CA THR A 343 -11.29 -25.88 7.34
C THR A 343 -10.48 -25.28 8.48
N GLY A 344 -10.46 -23.94 8.56
CA GLY A 344 -9.55 -23.21 9.41
C GLY A 344 -8.09 -23.30 8.97
N GLN A 345 -7.72 -23.86 7.81
CA GLN A 345 -6.33 -23.84 7.32
C GLN A 345 -6.16 -22.71 6.30
N TYR A 346 -4.95 -22.17 6.13
CA TYR A 346 -4.72 -21.10 5.16
C TYR A 346 -4.48 -21.66 3.76
N TYR A 347 -5.35 -21.32 2.81
CA TYR A 347 -5.19 -21.63 1.40
C TYR A 347 -5.03 -20.36 0.56
N ARG A 348 -4.27 -20.47 -0.51
CA ARG A 348 -4.05 -19.43 -1.52
C ARG A 348 -3.66 -20.07 -2.85
N LEU A 349 -3.66 -19.27 -3.90
CA LEU A 349 -3.00 -19.67 -5.14
C LEU A 349 -1.48 -19.74 -4.91
N PRO A 350 -0.78 -20.72 -5.54
CA PRO A 350 0.67 -20.73 -5.56
C PRO A 350 1.17 -19.52 -6.34
N THR A 351 2.36 -19.04 -5.98
CA THR A 351 3.12 -18.15 -6.87
C THR A 351 3.63 -18.94 -8.06
N GLU A 352 4.02 -18.26 -9.14
CA GLU A 352 4.62 -18.92 -10.31
C GLU A 352 5.88 -19.72 -9.97
N ALA A 353 6.64 -19.31 -8.96
CA ALA A 353 7.84 -20.04 -8.52
C ALA A 353 7.52 -21.26 -7.61
N GLU A 354 6.28 -21.35 -7.11
CA GLU A 354 5.82 -22.49 -6.30
C GLU A 354 5.06 -23.52 -7.13
N TRP A 355 4.47 -23.11 -8.25
CA TRP A 355 3.80 -23.96 -9.23
C TRP A 355 4.84 -24.63 -10.15
#